data_AF-A0A2T1LR49-F1
#
_entry.id   AF-A0A2T1LR49-F1
#
_cell.length_a   1.000
_cell.length_b   1.000
_cell.length_c   1.000
_cell.angle_alpha   90.00
_cell.angle_beta   90.00
_cell.angle_gamma   90.00
#
_symmetry.space_group_name_H-M   'P 1'
#
loop_
_entity.id
_entity.type
_entity.pdbx_description
1 polymer ?
#
loop_
_entity_poly.entity_id
_entity_poly.type
_entity_poly.pdbx_seq_one_letter_code
_entity_poly.pdbx_strand_id
1 'polypeptide(L)'
;MDVGSYSTPTFADIDSDGDLDAVVGALDGTLLYYKNTGTALAPVYTEQTGTSNPFNDIYVGFFSTPTFADLDGDGDLDAVPLPLMA
;
A
#
# COMPACT_ATOMS: atom_id res chain seq x y z
N MET A 1 -14.56 10.02 -9.35
CA MET A 1 -13.76 10.12 -8.12
C MET A 1 -12.32 10.01 -8.57
N ASP A 2 -11.64 11.14 -8.59
CA ASP A 2 -10.26 11.28 -9.02
C ASP A 2 -9.39 11.20 -7.76
N VAL A 3 -8.73 10.05 -7.58
CA VAL A 3 -7.72 9.83 -6.52
C VAL A 3 -6.38 10.40 -6.99
N GLY A 4 -6.40 11.71 -7.21
CA GLY A 4 -5.46 12.51 -8.00
C GLY A 4 -4.12 11.86 -8.29
N SER A 5 -3.93 11.39 -9.52
CA SER A 5 -2.68 11.13 -10.26
C SER A 5 -1.46 10.47 -9.56
N TYR A 6 -1.51 10.13 -8.27
CA TYR A 6 -0.33 9.90 -7.43
C TYR A 6 -0.47 8.82 -6.36
N SER A 7 -1.67 8.25 -6.16
CA SER A 7 -1.82 7.02 -5.36
C SER A 7 -2.19 5.86 -6.29
N THR A 8 -1.19 5.10 -6.73
CA THR A 8 -1.46 3.80 -7.36
C THR A 8 -1.72 2.80 -6.24
N PRO A 9 -2.96 2.30 -6.06
CA PRO A 9 -3.22 1.25 -5.09
C PRO A 9 -2.37 0.02 -5.47
N THR A 10 -1.67 -0.53 -4.49
CA THR A 10 -0.86 -1.74 -4.64
C THR A 10 -1.63 -2.92 -4.05
N PHE A 11 -1.59 -4.06 -4.72
CA PHE A 11 -2.26 -5.28 -4.26
C PHE A 11 -1.24 -6.37 -3.96
N ALA A 12 -1.25 -6.89 -2.74
CA ALA A 12 -0.35 -7.93 -2.26
C ALA A 12 -1.04 -8.72 -1.13
N ASP A 13 -0.66 -9.98 -0.93
CA ASP A 13 -1.14 -10.80 0.19
C ASP A 13 -0.34 -10.43 1.45
N ILE A 14 -0.83 -9.48 2.23
CA ILE A 14 -0.07 -8.87 3.34
C ILE A 14 -0.12 -9.73 4.60
N ASP A 15 -1.18 -10.53 4.77
CA ASP A 15 -1.34 -11.38 5.95
C ASP A 15 -1.22 -12.89 5.68
N SER A 16 -0.82 -13.25 4.46
CA SER A 16 -0.53 -14.62 4.02
C SER A 16 -1.74 -15.55 4.08
N ASP A 17 -2.94 -15.01 3.80
CA ASP A 17 -4.18 -15.80 3.75
C ASP A 17 -4.59 -16.25 2.34
N GLY A 18 -3.79 -15.88 1.33
CA GLY A 18 -3.93 -16.33 -0.05
C GLY A 18 -4.86 -15.46 -0.88
N ASP A 19 -5.29 -14.32 -0.36
CA ASP A 19 -5.97 -13.29 -1.13
C ASP A 19 -5.22 -11.95 -1.12
N LEU A 20 -5.54 -11.08 -2.08
CA LEU A 20 -4.82 -9.82 -2.22
C LEU A 20 -5.50 -8.73 -1.40
N ASP A 21 -4.73 -8.12 -0.50
CA ASP A 21 -5.07 -6.90 0.19
C ASP A 21 -4.70 -5.67 -0.63
N ALA A 22 -5.14 -4.48 -0.21
CA ALA A 22 -4.79 -3.23 -0.87
C ALA A 22 -4.05 -2.26 0.06
N VAL A 23 -3.00 -1.64 -0.46
CA VAL A 23 -2.24 -0.57 0.20
C VAL A 23 -2.29 0.70 -0.65
N VAL A 24 -2.60 1.83 -0.01
CA VAL A 24 -2.77 3.11 -0.69
C VAL A 24 -1.96 4.20 0.02
N GLY A 25 -1.08 4.88 -0.72
CA GLY A 25 -0.41 6.08 -0.23
C GLY A 25 -1.35 7.26 -0.12
N ALA A 26 -1.36 7.92 1.03
CA ALA A 26 -2.10 9.16 1.26
C ALA A 26 -1.21 10.40 1.07
N LEU A 27 -1.83 11.53 0.74
CA LEU A 27 -1.12 12.80 0.47
C LEU A 27 -0.32 13.33 1.67
N ASP A 28 -0.71 12.94 2.89
CA ASP A 28 -0.01 13.30 4.11
C ASP A 28 1.26 12.47 4.35
N GLY A 29 1.53 11.47 3.51
CA GLY A 29 2.68 10.58 3.61
C GLY A 29 2.42 9.32 4.44
N THR A 30 1.18 9.07 4.84
CA THR A 30 0.77 7.83 5.51
C THR A 30 0.39 6.74 4.49
N LEU A 31 0.34 5.49 4.97
CA LEU A 31 -0.10 4.34 4.20
C LEU A 31 -1.42 3.81 4.78
N LEU A 32 -2.45 3.79 3.94
CA LEU A 32 -3.74 3.17 4.25
C LEU A 32 -3.68 1.69 3.88
N TYR A 33 -4.16 0.84 4.78
CA TYR A 33 -4.24 -0.61 4.57
C TYR A 33 -5.70 -1.05 4.53
N TYR A 34 -6.06 -1.79 3.50
CA TYR A 34 -7.36 -2.40 3.34
C TYR A 34 -7.20 -3.90 3.24
N LYS A 35 -7.56 -4.61 4.32
CA LYS A 35 -7.60 -6.06 4.31
C LYS A 35 -8.75 -6.54 3.43
N ASN A 36 -8.51 -7.49 2.55
CA ASN A 36 -9.57 -8.24 1.90
C ASN A 36 -10.12 -9.30 2.88
N THR A 37 -11.42 -9.21 3.13
CA THR A 37 -12.17 -10.07 4.07
C THR A 37 -13.14 -10.99 3.34
N GLY A 38 -13.13 -10.93 2.00
CA GLY A 38 -13.95 -11.72 1.11
C GLY A 38 -13.20 -12.96 0.62
N THR A 39 -13.07 -13.07 -0.70
CA THR A 39 -12.26 -14.11 -1.34
C THR A 39 -11.51 -13.49 -2.51
N ALA A 40 -10.46 -14.16 -3.01
CA ALA A 40 -9.74 -13.71 -4.21
C ALA A 40 -10.64 -13.47 -5.44
N LEU A 41 -11.79 -14.15 -5.56
CA LEU A 41 -12.74 -13.99 -6.67
C LEU A 41 -13.88 -12.99 -6.37
N ALA A 42 -14.06 -12.62 -5.11
CA ALA A 42 -15.09 -11.71 -4.64
C ALA A 42 -14.54 -10.92 -3.44
N PRO A 43 -13.62 -9.96 -3.68
CA PRO A 43 -12.93 -9.26 -2.61
C PRO A 43 -13.85 -8.30 -1.89
N VAL A 44 -13.66 -8.18 -0.58
CA VAL A 44 -14.36 -7.22 0.29
C VAL A 44 -13.32 -6.50 1.14
N TYR A 45 -13.00 -5.27 0.76
CA TYR A 45 -11.95 -4.48 1.40
C TYR A 45 -12.48 -3.75 2.64
N THR A 46 -11.82 -3.99 3.77
CA THR A 46 -12.09 -3.32 5.05
C THR A 46 -10.83 -2.60 5.51
N GLU A 47 -10.92 -1.28 5.70
CA GLU A 47 -9.82 -0.47 6.21
C GLU A 47 -9.38 -0.96 7.59
N GLN A 48 -8.07 -1.18 7.73
CA GLN A 48 -7.43 -1.46 9.01
C GLN A 48 -6.74 -0.20 9.51
N THR A 49 -6.83 0.05 10.81
CA THR A 49 -6.28 1.26 11.45
C THR A 49 -5.56 0.92 12.74
N GLY A 50 -4.70 1.83 13.22
CA GLY A 50 -3.94 1.63 14.45
C GLY A 50 -3.08 0.37 14.38
N THR A 51 -3.11 -0.45 15.42
CA THR A 51 -2.28 -1.68 15.50
C THR A 51 -2.68 -2.77 14.50
N SER A 52 -3.84 -2.66 13.85
CA SER A 52 -4.24 -3.58 12.78
C SER A 52 -3.67 -3.19 11.42
N ASN A 53 -3.14 -1.97 11.28
CA ASN A 53 -2.43 -1.55 10.07
C ASN A 53 -0.92 -1.78 10.28
N PRO A 54 -0.30 -2.75 9.58
CA PRO A 54 1.13 -3.02 9.73
C PRO A 54 2.01 -1.85 9.27
N PHE A 55 1.44 -0.88 8.54
CA PHE A 55 2.10 0.32 8.05
C PHE A 55 1.78 1.57 8.88
N ASN A 56 1.07 1.46 10.01
CA ASN A 56 0.61 2.60 10.79
C ASN A 56 1.72 3.56 11.23
N ASP A 57 2.92 3.03 11.46
CA ASP A 57 4.09 3.80 11.91
C ASP A 57 5.08 4.09 10.76
N ILE A 58 4.72 3.75 9.52
CA ILE A 58 5.52 4.04 8.34
C ILE A 58 5.11 5.38 7.76
N TYR A 59 6.08 6.28 7.65
CA TYR A 59 5.91 7.59 7.07
C TYR A 59 6.81 7.75 5.85
N VAL A 60 6.21 7.87 4.66
CA VAL A 60 6.96 7.97 3.40
C VAL A 60 7.21 9.41 2.95
N GLY A 61 6.69 10.41 3.65
CA GLY A 61 6.87 11.84 3.33
C GLY A 61 5.71 12.47 2.56
N PHE A 62 5.50 13.78 2.75
CA PHE A 62 4.52 14.56 1.99
C PHE A 62 4.83 14.56 0.49
N PHE A 63 3.79 14.37 -0.34
CA PHE A 63 3.90 14.27 -1.81
C PHE A 63 4.72 13.08 -2.35
N SER A 64 5.12 12.15 -1.49
CA SER A 64 5.73 10.91 -1.96
C SER A 64 4.70 10.13 -2.75
N THR A 65 5.07 9.77 -3.96
CA THR A 65 4.41 8.74 -4.75
C THR A 65 5.09 7.43 -4.38
N PRO A 66 4.65 6.70 -3.33
CA PRO A 66 5.27 5.42 -3.02
C PRO A 66 5.12 4.53 -4.25
N THR A 67 6.22 4.31 -4.97
CA THR A 67 6.33 3.26 -5.98
C THR A 67 6.92 2.09 -5.25
N PHE A 68 6.10 1.08 -5.05
CA PHE A 68 6.53 -0.21 -4.57
C PHE A 68 6.99 -1.02 -5.78
N ALA A 69 8.26 -1.44 -5.77
CA ALA A 69 8.84 -2.32 -6.77
C ALA A 69 9.61 -3.41 -6.04
N ASP A 70 9.38 -4.67 -6.43
CA ASP A 70 10.15 -5.83 -5.95
C ASP A 70 11.60 -5.69 -6.48
N LEU A 71 12.49 -5.15 -5.64
CA LEU A 71 13.85 -4.80 -6.03
C LEU A 71 14.84 -5.95 -5.82
N ASP A 72 14.51 -6.94 -5.00
CA ASP A 72 15.38 -8.08 -4.71
C ASP A 72 14.85 -9.44 -5.22
N GLY A 73 13.61 -9.48 -5.72
CA GLY A 73 13.03 -10.60 -6.44
C GLY A 73 12.50 -11.71 -5.55
N ASP A 74 12.20 -11.43 -4.28
CA ASP A 74 11.73 -12.42 -3.31
C ASP A 74 10.20 -12.47 -3.14
N GLY A 75 9.49 -11.53 -3.75
CA GLY A 75 8.04 -11.45 -3.75
C GLY A 75 7.44 -10.53 -2.68
N ASP A 76 8.25 -9.87 -1.85
CA ASP A 76 7.84 -8.69 -1.10
C ASP A 76 8.19 -7.37 -1.82
N LEU A 77 7.59 -6.26 -1.40
CA LEU A 77 7.63 -5.00 -2.14
C LEU A 77 8.38 -3.91 -1.37
N ASP A 78 9.50 -3.48 -1.94
CA ASP A 78 10.33 -2.40 -1.39
C ASP A 78 9.78 -1.01 -1.72
N ALA A 79 9.72 -0.14 -0.71
CA ALA A 79 9.44 1.28 -0.89
C ALA A 79 10.71 2.02 -1.33
N VAL A 80 10.74 2.54 -2.57
CA VAL A 80 11.82 3.43 -3.01
C VAL A 80 11.34 4.88 -3.15
N PRO A 81 12.04 5.84 -2.53
CA PRO A 81 11.80 7.25 -2.80
C PRO A 81 12.33 7.60 -4.20
N LEU A 82 11.51 8.27 -5.02
CA LEU A 82 12.00 8.83 -6.29
C LEU A 82 13.11 9.87 -6.00
N PRO A 83 14.20 9.89 -6.79
CA PRO A 83 15.23 10.90 -6.64
C PRO A 83 14.65 12.29 -6.94
N LEU A 84 14.86 13.21 -6.00
CA LEU A 84 14.50 14.62 -6.13
C LEU A 84 15.20 15.18 -7.39
N MET A 85 14.43 15.41 -8.46
CA MET A 85 14.95 16.09 -9.64
C MET A 85 15.30 17.53 -9.25
N ALA A 86 16.59 17.85 -9.28
CA ALA A 86 17.12 19.20 -9.09
C ALA A 86 16.92 20.07 -10.34
#